data_AF-W7B890-F1
#
_entry.id   AF-W7B890-F1
#
_cell.length_a   1.000
_cell.length_b   1.000
_cell.length_c   1.000
_cell.angle_alpha   90.00
_cell.angle_beta   90.00
_cell.angle_gamma   90.00
#
_symmetry.space_group_name_H-M   'P 1'
#
loop_
_entity.id
_entity.type
_entity.pdbx_description
1 polymer ?
#
loop_
_entity_poly.entity_id
_entity_poly.type
_entity_poly.pdbx_seq_one_letter_code
_entity_poly.pdbx_strand_id
1 'polypeptide(L)'
;MNRFYHYTRNIYSSKCFKNDSFFYSKTNLKFVSYNAKNGTHKYSAKINNAYALRKNVNLKKINNFFKGINNMPYTCYRTYLLKKYGLTKRQEGYNINVTKNRIEKHFNFGGIYHSLNFIKNIILSMLFIYGVNNYVFDMTLTSGSSMYPLINKDGVVLFYICDCSLRFFNELRNIAIYNYMNILYKIYNIIHSNFDNINFVKVKNTLANKIENLKNKIKSNQNIYKRGDVVLLISPVNSNKRVCKRIIGIENDKLYVNDFNSFVEIPKNHIWIEGDNKLDSFDSRNYGCVNINLVIGKIFFLLDPFRSFSFITNKGNYGIDPDRFVHMSN
;
A
#
# COMPACT_ATOMS: atom_id res chain seq x y z
N MET A 1 -6.70 -2.86 -55.86
CA MET A 1 -5.93 -1.62 -55.60
C MET A 1 -4.92 -1.88 -54.50
N ASN A 2 -3.64 -1.77 -54.84
CA ASN A 2 -2.47 -2.00 -54.00
C ASN A 2 -2.30 -0.89 -52.94
N ARG A 3 -1.85 -1.26 -51.73
CA ARG A 3 -0.50 -0.88 -51.24
C ARG A 3 -0.09 -1.63 -49.98
N PHE A 4 0.88 -2.52 -50.18
CA PHE A 4 1.81 -3.07 -49.20
C PHE A 4 2.68 -1.95 -48.58
N TYR A 5 3.08 -2.11 -47.32
CA TYR A 5 4.48 -1.95 -46.91
C TYR A 5 4.84 -2.93 -45.80
N HIS A 6 5.92 -3.66 -46.06
CA HIS A 6 6.63 -4.61 -45.21
C HIS A 6 7.31 -3.93 -44.02
N TYR A 7 7.47 -4.65 -42.90
CA TYR A 7 8.81 -4.86 -42.31
C TYR A 7 8.83 -6.14 -41.48
N THR A 8 9.85 -6.97 -41.74
CA THR A 8 10.13 -8.28 -41.17
C THR A 8 11.21 -8.24 -40.09
N ARG A 9 11.11 -9.17 -39.12
CA ARG A 9 12.19 -9.80 -38.30
C ARG A 9 12.90 -8.90 -37.28
N ASN A 10 13.35 -9.35 -36.10
CA ASN A 10 13.67 -10.67 -35.54
C ASN A 10 13.66 -10.60 -34.00
N ILE A 11 13.26 -11.72 -33.36
CA ILE A 11 13.88 -12.43 -32.21
C ILE A 11 14.83 -11.60 -31.31
N TYR A 12 14.54 -11.49 -30.01
CA TYR A 12 15.32 -12.13 -28.94
C TYR A 12 14.62 -12.07 -27.58
N SER A 13 14.86 -13.14 -26.85
CA SER A 13 14.33 -13.58 -25.58
C SER A 13 14.85 -12.83 -24.36
N SER A 14 14.01 -12.87 -23.32
CA SER A 14 14.35 -13.16 -21.91
C SER A 14 14.90 -12.06 -20.98
N LYS A 15 14.42 -12.17 -19.73
CA LYS A 15 14.93 -11.64 -18.44
C LYS A 15 14.50 -10.23 -18.03
N CYS A 16 13.21 -10.09 -17.71
CA CYS A 16 12.78 -9.20 -16.63
C CYS A 16 12.57 -10.02 -15.35
N PHE A 17 13.56 -10.04 -14.47
CA PHE A 17 13.40 -10.10 -13.02
C PHE A 17 14.76 -9.84 -12.36
N LYS A 18 14.87 -8.71 -11.67
CA LYS A 18 15.45 -8.60 -10.32
C LYS A 18 15.26 -7.16 -9.83
N ASN A 19 14.15 -6.95 -9.12
CA ASN A 19 14.05 -5.90 -8.12
C ASN A 19 14.77 -6.43 -6.88
N ASP A 20 15.82 -5.74 -6.42
CA ASP A 20 16.23 -5.77 -5.03
C ASP A 20 15.95 -4.40 -4.42
N SER A 21 14.91 -4.37 -3.59
CA SER A 21 14.59 -3.29 -2.67
C SER A 21 15.63 -3.23 -1.56
N PHE A 22 16.34 -2.11 -1.43
CA PHE A 22 17.14 -1.84 -0.23
C PHE A 22 16.54 -0.70 0.60
N PHE A 23 16.18 -1.08 1.82
CA PHE A 23 15.87 -0.23 2.96
C PHE A 23 16.99 0.81 3.18
N TYR A 24 16.63 2.08 3.31
CA TYR A 24 17.52 3.10 3.87
C TYR A 24 17.18 3.33 5.34
N SER A 25 18.01 2.79 6.23
CA SER A 25 18.14 3.26 7.61
C SER A 25 19.03 4.50 7.64
N LYS A 26 18.56 5.57 8.28
CA LYS A 26 19.38 6.72 8.69
C LYS A 26 20.61 6.25 9.47
N THR A 27 21.82 6.59 9.02
CA THR A 27 23.03 6.47 9.85
C THR A 27 23.82 7.77 9.84
N ASN A 28 24.18 8.17 11.06
CA ASN A 28 24.78 9.42 11.49
C ASN A 28 26.16 9.71 10.87
N LEU A 29 26.38 10.98 10.51
CA LEU A 29 27.70 11.57 10.34
C LEU A 29 28.46 11.58 11.67
N LYS A 30 29.71 11.09 11.71
CA LYS A 30 30.67 11.39 12.78
C LYS A 30 32.09 11.62 12.23
N PHE A 31 32.54 12.86 12.42
CA PHE A 31 33.88 13.43 12.64
C PHE A 31 35.14 12.84 11.97
N VAL A 32 35.90 13.74 11.32
CA VAL A 32 37.27 13.54 10.80
C VAL A 32 38.27 14.24 11.74
N SER A 33 39.28 13.50 12.22
CA SER A 33 40.41 14.04 12.98
C SER A 33 41.64 14.28 12.07
N TYR A 34 42.26 15.44 12.20
CA TYR A 34 43.47 15.86 11.48
C TYR A 34 44.72 15.44 12.26
N ASN A 35 45.72 14.84 11.60
CA ASN A 35 47.05 14.67 12.19
C ASN A 35 48.13 15.13 11.21
N ALA A 36 48.70 16.31 11.48
CA ALA A 36 49.76 16.94 10.72
C ALA A 36 51.11 16.44 11.23
N LYS A 37 51.79 15.59 10.45
CA LYS A 37 53.26 15.45 10.57
C LYS A 37 54.02 14.79 9.42
N ASN A 38 53.37 14.20 8.40
CA ASN A 38 54.11 13.57 7.29
C ASN A 38 53.46 13.72 5.90
N GLY A 39 52.98 14.92 5.55
CA GLY A 39 52.76 15.39 4.16
C GLY A 39 52.07 14.44 3.17
N THR A 40 51.26 13.49 3.63
CA THR A 40 50.64 12.44 2.81
C THR A 40 49.15 12.35 3.15
N HIS A 41 48.31 12.69 2.18
CA HIS A 41 46.85 12.55 2.32
C HIS A 41 46.46 11.08 2.12
N LYS A 42 46.11 10.37 3.20
CA LYS A 42 45.46 9.06 3.12
C LYS A 42 43.96 9.23 3.34
N TYR A 43 43.17 9.12 2.27
CA TYR A 43 41.73 8.93 2.37
C TYR A 43 41.44 7.43 2.38
N SER A 44 40.88 6.91 3.48
CA SER A 44 40.41 5.53 3.55
C SER A 44 38.97 5.51 4.04
N ALA A 45 38.03 5.28 3.13
CA ALA A 45 36.71 4.79 3.46
C ALA A 45 36.71 3.28 3.20
N LYS A 46 36.58 2.46 4.25
CA LYS A 46 36.34 1.03 4.11
C LYS A 46 34.89 0.85 3.65
N ILE A 47 34.69 0.60 2.36
CA ILE A 47 33.46 0.00 1.86
C ILE A 47 33.82 -1.45 1.53
N ASN A 48 33.26 -2.39 2.30
CA ASN A 48 33.35 -3.80 1.94
C ASN A 48 32.47 -4.04 0.72
N ASN A 49 33.12 -4.59 -0.31
CA ASN A 49 32.59 -5.23 -1.53
C ASN A 49 32.27 -4.34 -2.75
N ALA A 50 33.24 -4.38 -3.67
CA ALA A 50 33.11 -4.60 -5.12
C ALA A 50 33.38 -3.42 -6.08
N TYR A 51 34.41 -3.65 -6.92
CA TYR A 51 34.81 -2.96 -8.16
C TYR A 51 35.41 -1.54 -8.07
N ALA A 52 36.74 -1.46 -8.01
CA ALA A 52 37.50 -0.24 -8.24
C ALA A 52 37.95 -0.14 -9.71
N LEU A 53 37.44 0.83 -10.45
CA LEU A 53 37.97 1.28 -11.75
C LEU A 53 39.27 2.09 -11.51
N ARG A 54 40.42 1.49 -11.82
CA ARG A 54 41.74 2.14 -11.83
C ARG A 54 41.90 2.94 -13.14
N LYS A 55 42.10 4.26 -13.05
CA LYS A 55 42.57 5.08 -14.18
C LYS A 55 43.98 5.61 -13.84
N ASN A 56 44.99 5.12 -14.55
CA ASN A 56 46.38 5.57 -14.41
C ASN A 56 46.55 6.91 -15.12
N VAL A 57 47.12 7.92 -14.44
CA VAL A 57 47.60 9.17 -15.07
C VAL A 57 49.11 9.26 -14.84
N ASN A 58 49.87 9.34 -15.94
CA ASN A 58 51.33 9.40 -15.96
C ASN A 58 51.82 10.82 -15.59
N LEU A 59 52.42 10.98 -14.40
CA LEU A 59 53.10 12.20 -13.96
C LEU A 59 54.61 12.11 -14.22
N LYS A 60 55.03 12.26 -15.48
CA LYS A 60 56.45 12.45 -15.86
C LYS A 60 56.61 13.76 -16.63
N LYS A 61 56.48 14.92 -15.96
CA LYS A 61 56.92 16.22 -16.49
C LYS A 61 57.03 17.38 -15.48
N ILE A 62 57.34 17.11 -14.20
CA ILE A 62 57.45 18.19 -13.18
C ILE A 62 58.74 18.06 -12.33
N ASN A 63 59.88 17.69 -12.92
CA ASN A 63 61.14 17.58 -12.15
C ASN A 63 62.24 18.58 -12.54
N ASN A 64 62.02 19.51 -13.47
CA ASN A 64 63.05 20.48 -13.89
C ASN A 64 62.73 21.96 -13.59
N PHE A 65 61.72 22.28 -12.77
CA PHE A 65 61.33 23.67 -12.52
C PHE A 65 61.88 24.30 -11.22
N PHE A 66 62.49 23.50 -10.33
CA PHE A 66 63.01 23.96 -9.05
C PHE A 66 64.54 23.95 -9.03
N LYS A 67 65.18 24.96 -9.65
CA LYS A 67 66.63 25.20 -9.46
C LYS A 67 67.08 26.66 -9.53
N GLY A 68 66.17 27.65 -9.45
CA GLY A 68 66.54 29.07 -9.58
C GLY A 68 65.67 30.08 -8.84
N ILE A 69 64.96 29.70 -7.77
CA ILE A 69 64.04 30.59 -7.03
C ILE A 69 64.35 30.55 -5.53
N ASN A 70 65.63 30.72 -5.16
CA ASN A 70 66.03 30.69 -3.75
C ASN A 70 66.48 32.05 -3.18
N ASN A 71 66.42 33.17 -3.92
CA ASN A 71 66.76 34.49 -3.38
C ASN A 71 65.97 35.64 -4.05
N MET A 72 64.65 35.70 -3.86
CA MET A 72 63.85 36.84 -4.34
C MET A 72 62.80 37.25 -3.30
N PRO A 73 62.76 38.52 -2.84
CA PRO A 73 61.86 38.95 -1.77
C PRO A 73 60.38 38.80 -2.18
N TYR A 74 59.55 38.34 -1.25
CA TYR A 74 58.17 37.87 -1.45
C TYR A 74 57.23 38.86 -2.17
N THR A 75 57.51 40.16 -2.12
CA THR A 75 56.73 41.19 -2.83
C THR A 75 57.01 41.22 -4.34
N CYS A 76 58.20 40.83 -4.78
CA CYS A 76 58.57 40.72 -6.20
C CYS A 76 58.13 39.41 -6.87
N TYR A 77 57.88 38.35 -6.10
CA TYR A 77 57.38 37.08 -6.64
C TYR A 77 55.91 37.20 -7.09
N ARG A 78 55.11 37.97 -6.35
CA ARG A 78 53.69 38.20 -6.65
C ARG A 78 53.48 39.05 -7.90
N THR A 79 54.31 40.08 -8.11
CA THR A 79 54.28 40.92 -9.33
C THR A 79 54.82 40.18 -10.54
N TYR A 80 55.85 39.33 -10.40
CA TYR A 80 56.34 38.47 -11.49
C TYR A 80 55.29 37.44 -11.95
N LEU A 81 54.62 36.76 -11.01
CA LEU A 81 53.55 35.81 -11.33
C LEU A 81 52.37 36.51 -12.01
N LEU A 82 51.91 37.65 -11.51
CA LEU A 82 50.79 38.39 -12.12
C LEU A 82 51.13 38.89 -13.54
N LYS A 83 52.38 39.30 -13.80
CA LYS A 83 52.85 39.70 -15.14
C LYS A 83 52.89 38.51 -16.10
N LYS A 84 53.24 37.30 -15.63
CA LYS A 84 53.25 36.07 -16.45
C LYS A 84 51.84 35.51 -16.71
N TYR A 85 50.92 35.63 -15.75
CA TYR A 85 49.50 35.31 -15.95
C TYR A 85 48.81 36.29 -16.93
N GLY A 86 49.22 37.57 -16.94
CA GLY A 86 48.72 38.55 -17.90
C GLY A 86 49.26 38.38 -19.33
N LEU A 87 50.50 37.92 -19.48
CA LEU A 87 51.15 37.74 -20.79
C LEU A 87 50.81 36.39 -21.46
N THR A 88 50.56 35.34 -20.68
CA THR A 88 50.04 34.06 -21.21
C THR A 88 48.62 34.17 -21.76
N LYS A 89 47.81 35.13 -21.29
CA LYS A 89 46.48 35.42 -21.84
C LYS A 89 46.46 36.40 -23.02
N ARG A 90 47.58 37.06 -23.36
CA ARG A 90 47.64 38.05 -24.45
C ARG A 90 48.37 37.59 -25.72
N GLN A 91 49.07 36.45 -25.68
CA GLN A 91 49.76 35.89 -26.85
C GLN A 91 49.06 34.69 -27.50
N GLU A 92 47.94 34.19 -26.96
CA GLU A 92 47.02 33.31 -27.70
C GLU A 92 45.91 34.13 -28.33
N GLY A 93 46.30 35.05 -29.22
CA GLY A 93 45.42 35.69 -30.19
C GLY A 93 45.69 35.09 -31.57
N TYR A 94 44.61 34.69 -32.24
CA TYR A 94 44.48 34.33 -33.66
C TYR A 94 45.00 32.96 -34.12
N ASN A 95 44.06 31.99 -34.16
CA ASN A 95 43.72 31.38 -35.44
C ASN A 95 42.21 31.07 -35.52
N ILE A 96 41.63 31.46 -36.63
CA ILE A 96 40.21 31.45 -36.97
C ILE A 96 39.69 30.01 -37.06
N ASN A 97 38.55 29.73 -36.43
CA ASN A 97 37.44 29.03 -37.07
C ASN A 97 36.15 29.33 -36.31
N VAL A 98 35.28 30.09 -36.97
CA VAL A 98 33.89 30.28 -36.57
C VAL A 98 33.22 28.90 -36.56
N THR A 99 33.12 28.29 -35.39
CA THR A 99 32.11 27.28 -35.13
C THR A 99 31.10 27.90 -34.19
N LYS A 100 29.89 28.11 -34.73
CA LYS A 100 28.68 28.44 -33.97
C LYS A 100 28.47 27.30 -32.96
N ASN A 101 29.14 27.35 -31.82
CA ASN A 101 28.85 26.46 -30.71
C ASN A 101 27.47 26.85 -30.20
N ARG A 102 26.46 26.10 -30.67
CA ARG A 102 25.14 26.04 -30.05
C ARG A 102 25.37 25.94 -28.54
N ILE A 103 24.82 26.88 -27.80
CA ILE A 103 24.62 26.73 -26.38
C ILE A 103 23.68 25.52 -26.24
N GLU A 104 24.23 24.33 -26.10
CA GLU A 104 23.49 23.19 -25.60
C GLU A 104 23.16 23.53 -24.15
N LYS A 105 21.98 24.12 -23.95
CA LYS A 105 21.31 24.08 -22.65
C LYS A 105 21.12 22.61 -22.34
N HIS A 106 22.07 22.02 -21.62
CA HIS A 106 21.81 20.78 -20.89
C HIS A 106 20.74 21.12 -19.86
N PHE A 107 19.48 20.97 -20.26
CA PHE A 107 18.36 20.96 -19.33
C PHE A 107 18.67 19.86 -18.33
N ASN A 108 18.68 20.23 -17.04
CA ASN A 108 19.07 19.33 -15.97
C ASN A 108 17.93 18.32 -15.72
N PHE A 109 17.80 17.34 -16.63
CA PHE A 109 16.69 16.38 -16.68
C PHE A 109 16.54 15.56 -15.39
N GLY A 110 17.62 15.38 -14.61
CA GLY A 110 17.57 14.68 -13.32
C GLY A 110 16.75 15.42 -12.25
N GLY A 111 16.83 16.75 -12.19
CA GLY A 111 16.02 17.57 -11.27
C GLY A 111 14.54 17.60 -11.67
N ILE A 112 14.28 17.63 -12.98
CA ILE A 112 12.93 17.58 -13.55
C ILE A 112 12.28 16.20 -13.31
N TYR A 113 13.04 15.10 -13.44
CA TYR A 113 12.53 13.76 -13.16
C TYR A 113 12.17 13.57 -11.68
N HIS A 114 12.97 14.11 -10.76
CA HIS A 114 12.65 14.10 -9.33
C HIS A 114 11.42 14.94 -9.00
N SER A 115 11.27 16.13 -9.58
CA SER A 115 10.10 16.97 -9.35
C SER A 115 8.82 16.38 -9.96
N LEU A 116 8.90 15.76 -11.16
CA LEU A 116 7.78 15.04 -11.76
C LEU A 116 7.34 13.83 -10.94
N ASN A 117 8.29 13.06 -10.38
CA ASN A 117 7.95 11.96 -9.47
C ASN A 117 7.30 12.46 -8.16
N PHE A 118 7.76 13.60 -7.62
CA PHE A 118 7.15 14.22 -6.46
C PHE A 118 5.72 14.67 -6.73
N ILE A 119 5.49 15.37 -7.85
CA ILE A 119 4.14 15.79 -8.28
C ILE A 119 3.24 14.58 -8.54
N LYS A 120 3.75 13.53 -9.22
CA LYS A 120 3.02 12.28 -9.43
C LYS A 120 2.56 11.67 -8.11
N ASN A 121 3.42 11.63 -7.10
CA ASN A 121 3.08 11.10 -5.78
C ASN A 121 2.03 11.95 -5.07
N ILE A 122 2.10 13.28 -5.20
CA ILE A 122 1.08 14.19 -4.65
C ILE A 122 -0.27 13.95 -5.32
N ILE A 123 -0.30 13.93 -6.65
CA ILE A 123 -1.53 13.68 -7.42
C ILE A 123 -2.12 12.32 -7.06
N LEU A 124 -1.28 11.28 -6.99
CA LEU A 124 -1.73 9.94 -6.60
C LEU A 124 -2.28 9.91 -5.17
N SER A 125 -1.65 10.63 -4.24
CA SER A 125 -2.12 10.74 -2.85
C SER A 125 -3.44 11.51 -2.78
N MET A 126 -3.61 12.60 -3.52
CA MET A 126 -4.86 13.35 -3.58
C MET A 126 -6.00 12.52 -4.19
N LEU A 127 -5.73 11.81 -5.28
CA LEU A 127 -6.68 10.87 -5.88
C LEU A 127 -7.06 9.74 -4.93
N PHE A 128 -6.07 9.21 -4.18
CA PHE A 128 -6.30 8.19 -3.18
C PHE A 128 -7.19 8.71 -2.04
N ILE A 129 -6.89 9.88 -1.48
CA ILE A 129 -7.69 10.53 -0.43
C ILE A 129 -9.11 10.80 -0.94
N TYR A 130 -9.25 11.33 -2.16
CA TYR A 130 -10.54 11.56 -2.80
C TYR A 130 -11.33 10.26 -2.98
N GLY A 131 -10.67 9.18 -3.44
CA GLY A 131 -11.30 7.87 -3.57
C GLY A 131 -11.76 7.30 -2.24
N VAL A 132 -10.92 7.40 -1.20
CA VAL A 132 -11.24 6.92 0.14
C VAL A 132 -12.42 7.70 0.74
N ASN A 133 -12.36 9.03 0.72
CA ASN A 133 -13.36 9.87 1.38
C ASN A 133 -14.73 9.85 0.68
N ASN A 134 -14.78 9.66 -0.64
CA ASN A 134 -16.06 9.67 -1.36
C ASN A 134 -16.68 8.29 -1.49
N TYR A 135 -15.89 7.21 -1.41
CA TYR A 135 -16.39 5.88 -1.75
C TYR A 135 -16.19 4.83 -0.65
N VAL A 136 -15.19 4.96 0.23
CA VAL A 136 -14.83 3.90 1.18
C VAL A 136 -15.62 4.00 2.47
N PHE A 137 -15.57 5.15 3.13
CA PHE A 137 -16.29 5.37 4.39
C PHE A 137 -17.00 6.71 4.39
N ASP A 138 -18.06 6.78 5.17
CA ASP A 138 -18.88 7.97 5.39
C ASP A 138 -19.29 8.05 6.86
N MET A 139 -19.87 9.17 7.28
CA MET A 139 -20.29 9.41 8.65
C MET A 139 -21.75 9.87 8.76
N THR A 140 -22.39 9.55 9.87
CA THR A 140 -23.77 9.99 10.14
C THR A 140 -24.00 10.25 11.62
N LEU A 141 -24.89 11.18 11.95
CA LEU A 141 -25.32 11.43 13.32
C LEU A 141 -26.48 10.50 13.66
N THR A 142 -26.42 9.89 14.84
CA THR A 142 -27.52 9.09 15.36
C THR A 142 -28.24 9.75 16.51
N SER A 143 -29.48 9.33 16.72
CA SER A 143 -30.28 9.64 17.90
C SER A 143 -31.16 8.44 18.24
N GLY A 144 -31.48 8.27 19.52
CA GLY A 144 -32.40 7.25 20.01
C GLY A 144 -31.74 6.10 20.78
N SER A 145 -32.56 5.41 21.56
CA SER A 145 -32.15 4.44 22.58
C SER A 145 -32.06 2.99 22.09
N SER A 146 -32.44 2.71 20.84
CA SER A 146 -32.51 1.33 20.33
C SER A 146 -31.18 0.58 20.36
N MET A 147 -30.04 1.26 20.27
CA MET A 147 -28.70 0.65 20.28
C MET A 147 -27.95 0.90 21.59
N TYR A 148 -28.63 1.42 22.61
CA TYR A 148 -28.07 1.56 23.96
C TYR A 148 -27.84 0.15 24.57
N PRO A 149 -26.72 -0.10 25.29
CA PRO A 149 -25.72 0.85 25.76
C PRO A 149 -24.55 1.11 24.81
N LEU A 150 -24.45 0.40 23.68
CA LEU A 150 -23.33 0.57 22.74
C LEU A 150 -23.30 1.99 22.15
N ILE A 151 -24.46 2.46 21.68
CA ILE A 151 -24.63 3.82 21.14
C ILE A 151 -25.44 4.62 22.14
N ASN A 152 -24.89 5.78 22.52
CA ASN A 152 -25.51 6.69 23.45
C ASN A 152 -26.81 7.28 22.85
N LYS A 153 -27.88 7.31 23.64
CA LYS A 153 -29.20 7.81 23.23
C LYS A 153 -29.22 9.30 22.89
N ASP A 154 -28.31 10.07 23.51
CA ASP A 154 -28.18 11.52 23.32
C ASP A 154 -27.55 11.89 21.96
N GLY A 155 -26.99 10.89 21.26
CA GLY A 155 -26.47 11.00 19.90
C GLY A 155 -24.96 10.86 19.80
N VAL A 156 -24.53 10.14 18.77
CA VAL A 156 -23.13 9.81 18.49
C VAL A 156 -22.89 9.92 16.98
N VAL A 157 -21.71 10.39 16.58
CA VAL A 157 -21.28 10.35 15.18
C VAL A 157 -20.77 8.94 14.87
N LEU A 158 -21.44 8.26 13.95
CA LEU A 158 -21.07 6.93 13.48
C LEU A 158 -20.23 7.05 12.22
N PHE A 159 -19.12 6.33 12.18
CA PHE A 159 -18.36 6.11 10.96
C PHE A 159 -18.61 4.70 10.46
N TYR A 160 -18.96 4.59 9.17
CA TYR A 160 -19.30 3.34 8.54
C TYR A 160 -18.57 3.16 7.20
N ILE A 161 -18.23 1.92 6.87
CA ILE A 161 -17.74 1.52 5.55
C ILE A 161 -18.97 1.27 4.67
N CYS A 162 -19.01 1.90 3.51
CA CYS A 162 -20.13 1.77 2.57
C CYS A 162 -20.27 0.32 2.06
N ASP A 163 -21.50 -0.16 1.90
CA ASP A 163 -21.81 -1.52 1.39
C ASP A 163 -21.15 -1.79 0.03
N CYS A 164 -21.19 -0.81 -0.88
CA CYS A 164 -20.52 -0.90 -2.18
C CYS A 164 -19.01 -1.17 -2.06
N SER A 165 -18.35 -0.50 -1.11
CA SER A 165 -16.93 -0.70 -0.84
C SER A 165 -16.65 -2.04 -0.18
N LEU A 166 -17.48 -2.49 0.76
CA LEU A 166 -17.37 -3.82 1.36
C LEU A 166 -17.47 -4.92 0.29
N ARG A 167 -18.46 -4.82 -0.61
CA ARG A 167 -18.63 -5.73 -1.75
C ARG A 167 -17.42 -5.70 -2.67
N PHE A 168 -16.97 -4.51 -3.06
CA PHE A 168 -15.80 -4.35 -3.93
C PHE A 168 -14.54 -4.99 -3.35
N PHE A 169 -14.21 -4.73 -2.08
CA PHE A 169 -13.03 -5.33 -1.44
C PHE A 169 -13.18 -6.84 -1.25
N ASN A 170 -14.39 -7.35 -1.02
CA ASN A 170 -14.66 -8.77 -0.96
C ASN A 170 -14.38 -9.46 -2.31
N GLU A 171 -14.84 -8.87 -3.41
CA GLU A 171 -14.57 -9.35 -4.77
C GLU A 171 -13.09 -9.31 -5.10
N LEU A 172 -12.41 -8.19 -4.85
CA LEU A 172 -10.96 -8.07 -5.07
C LEU A 172 -10.17 -9.14 -4.29
N ARG A 173 -10.54 -9.37 -3.04
CA ARG A 173 -9.93 -10.42 -2.20
C ARG A 173 -10.15 -11.80 -2.82
N ASN A 174 -11.35 -12.11 -3.30
CA ASN A 174 -11.66 -13.40 -3.91
C ASN A 174 -10.88 -13.60 -5.21
N ILE A 175 -10.79 -12.58 -6.07
CA ILE A 175 -9.98 -12.59 -7.29
C ILE A 175 -8.49 -12.83 -6.96
N ALA A 176 -7.96 -12.14 -5.96
CA ALA A 176 -6.58 -12.30 -5.52
C ALA A 176 -6.29 -13.73 -5.02
N ILE A 177 -7.19 -14.30 -4.21
CA ILE A 177 -7.05 -15.69 -3.73
C ILE A 177 -7.15 -16.67 -4.91
N TYR A 178 -8.09 -16.48 -5.83
CA TYR A 178 -8.25 -17.35 -7.00
C TYR A 178 -6.99 -17.35 -7.89
N ASN A 179 -6.43 -16.17 -8.16
CA ASN A 179 -5.18 -16.05 -8.92
C ASN A 179 -4.03 -16.75 -8.21
N TYR A 180 -3.92 -16.58 -6.89
CA TYR A 180 -2.91 -17.27 -6.10
C TYR A 180 -3.07 -18.79 -6.14
N MET A 181 -4.29 -19.28 -6.02
CA MET A 181 -4.65 -20.69 -6.14
C MET A 181 -4.27 -21.27 -7.50
N ASN A 182 -4.58 -20.55 -8.58
CA ASN A 182 -4.23 -20.96 -9.94
C ASN A 182 -2.70 -21.09 -10.12
N ILE A 183 -1.92 -20.17 -9.55
CA ILE A 183 -0.46 -20.26 -9.55
C ILE A 183 0.00 -21.52 -8.78
N LEU A 184 -0.56 -21.77 -7.60
CA LEU A 184 -0.24 -22.97 -6.82
C LEU A 184 -0.59 -24.26 -7.56
N TYR A 185 -1.76 -24.32 -8.21
CA TYR A 185 -2.16 -25.48 -9.02
C TYR A 185 -1.22 -25.73 -10.21
N LYS A 186 -0.79 -24.67 -10.91
CA LYS A 186 0.20 -24.80 -11.99
C LYS A 186 1.51 -25.37 -11.47
N ILE A 187 2.00 -24.88 -10.33
CA ILE A 187 3.23 -25.40 -9.70
C ILE A 187 3.03 -26.88 -9.30
N TYR A 188 1.90 -27.21 -8.68
CA TYR A 188 1.58 -28.59 -8.31
C TYR A 188 1.61 -29.53 -9.52
N ASN A 189 0.98 -29.14 -10.63
CA ASN A 189 0.93 -29.94 -11.86
C ASN A 189 2.31 -30.09 -12.53
N ILE A 190 3.13 -29.05 -12.53
CA ILE A 190 4.52 -29.10 -13.04
C ILE A 190 5.35 -30.07 -12.21
N ILE A 191 5.23 -30.03 -10.88
CA ILE A 191 5.95 -30.95 -10.00
C ILE A 191 5.42 -32.38 -10.15
N HIS A 192 4.12 -32.55 -10.33
CA HIS A 192 3.48 -33.86 -10.49
C HIS A 192 3.89 -34.56 -11.79
N SER A 193 4.01 -33.82 -12.89
CA SER A 193 4.33 -34.38 -14.22
C SER A 193 5.82 -34.65 -14.44
N ASN A 194 6.72 -33.83 -13.88
CA ASN A 194 8.15 -33.88 -14.21
C ASN A 194 9.03 -34.57 -13.17
N PHE A 195 8.52 -34.88 -11.98
CA PHE A 195 9.33 -35.41 -10.89
C PHE A 195 8.71 -36.63 -10.22
N ASP A 196 9.56 -37.63 -9.94
CA ASP A 196 9.19 -38.87 -9.26
C ASP A 196 8.54 -38.59 -7.90
N ASN A 197 7.48 -39.35 -7.60
CA ASN A 197 6.64 -39.10 -6.44
C ASN A 197 7.41 -39.12 -5.12
N ILE A 198 8.42 -39.98 -4.98
CA ILE A 198 9.12 -40.27 -3.72
C ILE A 198 9.86 -39.03 -3.18
N ASN A 199 10.55 -38.28 -4.03
CA ASN A 199 11.37 -37.15 -3.59
C ASN A 199 10.55 -35.89 -3.25
N PHE A 200 9.32 -35.79 -3.76
CA PHE A 200 8.51 -34.57 -3.66
C PHE A 200 7.20 -34.76 -2.88
N VAL A 201 6.98 -35.90 -2.21
CA VAL A 201 5.76 -36.16 -1.41
C VAL A 201 5.47 -35.01 -0.45
N LYS A 202 6.48 -34.57 0.32
CA LYS A 202 6.32 -33.49 1.31
C LYS A 202 5.89 -32.16 0.67
N VAL A 203 6.49 -31.82 -0.48
CA VAL A 203 6.17 -30.59 -1.22
C VAL A 203 4.76 -30.67 -1.79
N LYS A 204 4.39 -31.79 -2.42
CA LYS A 204 3.03 -32.04 -2.95
C LYS A 204 1.97 -31.91 -1.85
N ASN A 205 2.20 -32.53 -0.69
CA ASN A 205 1.28 -32.44 0.45
C ASN A 205 1.16 -31.02 0.99
N THR A 206 2.27 -30.28 1.07
CA THR A 206 2.26 -28.88 1.54
C THR A 206 1.47 -27.99 0.60
N LEU A 207 1.63 -28.15 -0.72
CA LEU A 207 0.84 -27.41 -1.71
C LEU A 207 -0.64 -27.75 -1.63
N ALA A 208 -0.99 -29.05 -1.56
CA ALA A 208 -2.37 -29.50 -1.45
C ALA A 208 -3.06 -28.92 -0.19
N ASN A 209 -2.40 -29.00 0.96
CA ASN A 209 -2.92 -28.41 2.20
C ASN A 209 -3.10 -26.90 2.11
N LYS A 210 -2.16 -26.19 1.46
CA LYS A 210 -2.27 -24.74 1.28
C LYS A 210 -3.45 -24.37 0.37
N ILE A 211 -3.64 -25.13 -0.69
CA ILE A 211 -4.78 -24.99 -1.61
C ILE A 211 -6.09 -25.20 -0.86
N GLU A 212 -6.19 -26.27 -0.08
CA GLU A 212 -7.40 -26.57 0.69
C GLU A 212 -7.70 -25.49 1.75
N ASN A 213 -6.68 -25.00 2.45
CA ASN A 213 -6.82 -23.89 3.39
C ASN A 213 -7.36 -22.61 2.73
N LEU A 214 -6.93 -22.31 1.49
CA LEU A 214 -7.43 -21.15 0.75
C LEU A 214 -8.87 -21.33 0.30
N LYS A 215 -9.29 -22.55 -0.10
CA LYS A 215 -10.70 -22.85 -0.38
C LYS A 215 -11.55 -22.66 0.87
N ASN A 216 -11.11 -23.19 2.01
CA ASN A 216 -11.78 -23.02 3.30
C ASN A 216 -11.86 -21.55 3.73
N LYS A 217 -10.84 -20.75 3.39
CA LYS A 217 -10.85 -19.30 3.63
C LYS A 217 -11.85 -18.55 2.75
N ILE A 218 -12.04 -18.96 1.50
CA ILE A 218 -13.09 -18.40 0.63
C ILE A 218 -14.46 -18.77 1.20
N LYS A 219 -14.67 -20.05 1.52
CA LYS A 219 -15.95 -20.57 2.04
C LYS A 219 -16.35 -19.88 3.34
N SER A 220 -15.44 -19.78 4.31
CA SER A 220 -15.71 -19.12 5.61
C SER A 220 -15.91 -17.60 5.54
N ASN A 221 -15.58 -16.97 4.40
CA ASN A 221 -15.83 -15.55 4.18
C ASN A 221 -16.73 -15.32 2.96
N GLN A 222 -17.63 -16.27 2.70
CA GLN A 222 -18.66 -16.15 1.67
C GLN A 222 -19.60 -14.98 1.97
N ASN A 223 -19.97 -14.82 3.24
CA ASN A 223 -20.81 -13.72 3.69
C ASN A 223 -19.98 -12.46 3.95
N ILE A 224 -20.41 -11.34 3.35
CA ILE A 224 -19.78 -10.02 3.49
C ILE A 224 -19.95 -9.50 4.92
N TYR A 225 -21.15 -9.70 5.46
CA TYR A 225 -21.52 -9.34 6.82
C TYR A 225 -21.45 -10.56 7.73
N LYS A 226 -21.12 -10.32 9.00
CA LYS A 226 -20.98 -11.35 10.03
C LYS A 226 -21.92 -11.09 11.19
N ARG A 227 -22.26 -12.15 11.92
CA ARG A 227 -22.95 -12.04 13.22
C ARG A 227 -22.16 -11.14 14.16
N GLY A 228 -22.87 -10.25 14.84
CA GLY A 228 -22.32 -9.22 15.70
C GLY A 228 -21.99 -7.90 15.03
N ASP A 229 -21.94 -7.85 13.69
CA ASP A 229 -21.69 -6.60 12.98
C ASP A 229 -22.83 -5.61 13.25
N VAL A 230 -22.47 -4.34 13.44
CA VAL A 230 -23.43 -3.25 13.57
C VAL A 230 -23.55 -2.55 12.22
N VAL A 231 -24.76 -2.43 11.71
CA VAL A 231 -25.02 -1.94 10.35
C VAL A 231 -26.00 -0.78 10.36
N LEU A 232 -25.77 0.15 9.43
CA LEU A 232 -26.72 1.19 9.06
C LEU A 232 -27.52 0.68 7.86
N LEU A 233 -28.84 0.75 7.92
CA LEU A 233 -29.74 0.31 6.85
C LEU A 233 -30.90 1.28 6.64
N ILE A 234 -31.51 1.21 5.46
CA ILE A 234 -32.82 1.82 5.19
C ILE A 234 -33.88 0.97 5.91
N SER A 235 -34.78 1.61 6.66
CA SER A 235 -35.83 0.89 7.38
C SER A 235 -36.73 0.14 6.40
N PRO A 236 -36.98 -1.17 6.62
CA PRO A 236 -37.86 -1.96 5.76
C PRO A 236 -39.32 -1.50 5.84
N VAL A 237 -39.70 -0.80 6.92
CA VAL A 237 -41.07 -0.30 7.14
C VAL A 237 -41.24 1.14 6.65
N ASN A 238 -40.15 1.91 6.56
CA ASN A 238 -40.20 3.29 6.08
C ASN A 238 -38.92 3.65 5.34
N SER A 239 -38.99 3.74 4.01
CA SER A 239 -37.84 4.04 3.13
C SER A 239 -37.19 5.40 3.38
N ASN A 240 -37.89 6.34 4.04
CA ASN A 240 -37.36 7.66 4.35
C ASN A 240 -36.59 7.69 5.68
N LYS A 241 -36.54 6.57 6.41
CA LYS A 241 -35.81 6.45 7.68
C LYS A 241 -34.63 5.51 7.55
N ARG A 242 -33.52 5.88 8.18
CA ARG A 242 -32.36 5.01 8.36
C ARG A 242 -32.33 4.52 9.81
N VAL A 243 -31.95 3.27 10.00
CA VAL A 243 -31.86 2.65 11.33
C VAL A 243 -30.51 1.97 11.50
N CYS A 244 -30.01 2.01 12.72
CA CYS A 244 -28.83 1.27 13.15
C CYS A 244 -29.29 0.05 13.95
N LYS A 245 -28.77 -1.13 13.61
CA LYS A 245 -29.08 -2.42 14.26
C LYS A 245 -27.86 -3.34 14.23
N ARG A 246 -27.86 -4.35 15.08
CA ARG A 246 -26.86 -5.42 15.10
C ARG A 246 -27.36 -6.64 14.35
N ILE A 247 -26.51 -7.25 13.55
CA ILE A 247 -26.77 -8.54 12.91
C ILE A 247 -26.66 -9.63 13.96
N ILE A 248 -27.77 -10.33 14.21
CA ILE A 248 -27.80 -11.50 15.09
C ILE A 248 -27.61 -12.77 14.27
N GLY A 249 -28.35 -12.90 13.17
CA GLY A 249 -28.27 -14.05 12.28
C GLY A 249 -28.08 -13.65 10.82
N ILE A 250 -27.50 -14.56 10.05
CA ILE A 250 -27.25 -14.42 8.61
C ILE A 250 -27.95 -15.56 7.85
N GLU A 251 -27.95 -15.47 6.53
CA GLU A 251 -28.51 -16.48 5.63
C GLU A 251 -28.26 -17.93 6.10
N ASN A 252 -29.33 -18.73 6.04
CA ASN A 252 -29.42 -20.14 6.44
C ASN A 252 -29.27 -20.43 7.94
N ASP A 253 -29.24 -19.41 8.80
CA ASP A 253 -29.40 -19.63 10.24
C ASP A 253 -30.81 -20.04 10.61
N LYS A 254 -30.91 -20.81 11.70
CA LYS A 254 -32.18 -21.14 12.37
C LYS A 254 -32.14 -20.64 13.80
N LEU A 255 -32.96 -19.62 14.08
CA LEU A 255 -33.05 -18.93 15.35
C LEU A 255 -34.36 -19.27 16.04
N TYR A 256 -34.35 -19.45 17.35
CA TYR A 256 -35.56 -19.35 18.16
C TYR A 256 -35.85 -17.87 18.44
N VAL A 257 -37.11 -17.45 18.25
CA VAL A 257 -37.56 -16.08 18.51
C VAL A 257 -38.66 -16.14 19.56
N ASN A 258 -38.34 -15.69 20.76
CA ASN A 258 -39.26 -15.71 21.91
C ASN A 258 -40.57 -14.99 21.61
N ASP A 259 -40.50 -13.84 20.93
CA ASP A 259 -41.67 -13.00 20.63
C ASP A 259 -42.68 -13.69 19.71
N PHE A 260 -42.22 -14.64 18.88
CA PHE A 260 -43.08 -15.46 18.02
C PHE A 260 -43.35 -16.85 18.59
N ASN A 261 -42.67 -17.21 19.69
CA ASN A 261 -42.64 -18.57 20.24
C ASN A 261 -42.37 -19.62 19.15
N SER A 262 -41.49 -19.30 18.19
CA SER A 262 -41.27 -20.10 16.99
C SER A 262 -39.83 -20.03 16.50
N PHE A 263 -39.45 -21.02 15.69
CA PHE A 263 -38.20 -21.01 14.95
C PHE A 263 -38.33 -20.19 13.67
N VAL A 264 -37.31 -19.40 13.36
CA VAL A 264 -37.18 -18.62 12.14
C VAL A 264 -35.93 -19.08 11.40
N GLU A 265 -36.12 -19.56 10.18
CA GLU A 265 -35.03 -19.82 9.23
C GLU A 265 -34.80 -18.57 8.39
N ILE A 266 -33.56 -18.06 8.38
CA ILE A 266 -33.20 -16.85 7.66
C ILE A 266 -33.04 -17.19 6.17
N PRO A 267 -33.84 -16.60 5.27
CA PRO A 267 -33.74 -16.87 3.85
C PRO A 267 -32.43 -16.40 3.24
N LYS A 268 -32.16 -16.89 2.02
CA LYS A 268 -31.05 -16.42 1.20
C LYS A 268 -31.10 -14.90 0.99
N ASN A 269 -29.93 -14.24 1.03
CA ASN A 269 -29.77 -12.79 0.93
C ASN A 269 -30.51 -11.97 2.00
N HIS A 270 -30.88 -12.60 3.12
CA HIS A 270 -31.50 -11.91 4.25
C HIS A 270 -30.63 -12.01 5.51
N ILE A 271 -30.89 -11.11 6.44
CA ILE A 271 -30.26 -11.02 7.76
C ILE A 271 -31.35 -10.83 8.82
N TRP A 272 -31.06 -11.29 10.03
CA TRP A 272 -31.87 -11.02 11.21
C TRP A 272 -31.16 -9.99 12.07
N ILE A 273 -31.81 -8.85 12.31
CA ILE A 273 -31.21 -7.69 12.97
C ILE A 273 -31.98 -7.28 14.22
N GLU A 274 -31.27 -6.93 15.28
CA GLU A 274 -31.86 -6.49 16.54
C GLU A 274 -31.14 -5.27 17.11
N GLY A 275 -31.86 -4.46 17.88
CA GLY A 275 -31.24 -3.44 18.70
C GLY A 275 -30.62 -4.01 19.96
N ASP A 276 -29.53 -3.40 20.43
CA ASP A 276 -28.92 -3.79 21.71
C ASP A 276 -29.87 -3.53 22.90
N ASN A 277 -30.73 -2.51 22.78
CA ASN A 277 -31.79 -2.25 23.76
C ASN A 277 -33.07 -3.00 23.36
N LYS A 278 -33.19 -4.26 23.82
CA LYS A 278 -34.31 -5.15 23.47
C LYS A 278 -35.69 -4.59 23.82
N LEU A 279 -35.78 -3.75 24.86
CA LEU A 279 -37.04 -3.18 25.37
C LEU A 279 -37.54 -2.00 24.53
N ASP A 280 -36.66 -1.34 23.78
CA ASP A 280 -36.96 -0.10 23.05
C ASP A 280 -36.38 -0.14 21.63
N SER A 281 -36.42 -1.32 21.03
CA SER A 281 -36.02 -1.52 19.64
C SER A 281 -37.17 -2.03 18.81
N PHE A 282 -37.42 -1.33 17.71
CA PHE A 282 -38.27 -1.79 16.62
C PHE A 282 -37.38 -2.43 15.54
N ASP A 283 -37.36 -3.75 15.49
CA ASP A 283 -36.36 -4.52 14.74
C ASP A 283 -36.94 -5.80 14.09
N SER A 284 -36.10 -6.78 13.72
CA SER A 284 -36.57 -8.01 13.07
C SER A 284 -37.58 -8.80 13.89
N ARG A 285 -37.63 -8.62 15.22
CA ARG A 285 -38.68 -9.19 16.07
C ARG A 285 -40.07 -8.63 15.74
N ASN A 286 -40.14 -7.47 15.11
CA ASN A 286 -41.39 -6.82 14.72
C ASN A 286 -41.73 -7.01 13.24
N TYR A 287 -40.74 -6.89 12.34
CA TYR A 287 -40.96 -6.92 10.88
C TYR A 287 -40.30 -8.10 10.15
N GLY A 288 -39.64 -9.01 10.88
CA GLY A 288 -39.02 -10.21 10.33
C GLY A 288 -37.64 -9.98 9.69
N CYS A 289 -37.26 -10.93 8.82
CA CYS A 289 -35.97 -10.92 8.13
C CYS A 289 -35.84 -9.72 7.19
N VAL A 290 -34.64 -9.14 7.13
CA VAL A 290 -34.35 -7.95 6.31
C VAL A 290 -33.45 -8.31 5.15
N ASN A 291 -33.78 -7.82 3.95
CA ASN A 291 -32.94 -8.02 2.77
C ASN A 291 -31.61 -7.27 2.93
N ILE A 292 -30.49 -7.93 2.63
CA ILE A 292 -29.15 -7.36 2.75
C ILE A 292 -28.93 -6.11 1.88
N ASN A 293 -29.70 -5.94 0.80
CA ASN A 293 -29.60 -4.77 -0.08
C ASN A 293 -30.13 -3.47 0.55
N LEU A 294 -30.82 -3.55 1.69
CA LEU A 294 -31.20 -2.37 2.46
C LEU A 294 -30.03 -1.82 3.30
N VAL A 295 -28.95 -2.58 3.44
CA VAL A 295 -27.77 -2.16 4.20
C VAL A 295 -27.03 -1.07 3.43
N ILE A 296 -26.81 0.06 4.11
CA ILE A 296 -26.04 1.19 3.61
C ILE A 296 -24.55 0.99 3.90
N GLY A 297 -24.23 0.46 5.08
CA GLY A 297 -22.84 0.22 5.46
C GLY A 297 -22.66 -0.41 6.83
N LYS A 298 -21.43 -0.82 7.10
CA LYS A 298 -21.01 -1.43 8.37
C LYS A 298 -20.33 -0.39 9.24
N ILE A 299 -20.81 -0.22 10.47
CA ILE A 299 -20.24 0.73 11.42
C ILE A 299 -18.98 0.11 12.03
N PHE A 300 -17.90 0.88 12.03
CA PHE A 300 -16.60 0.44 12.55
C PHE A 300 -16.06 1.35 13.66
N PHE A 301 -16.54 2.59 13.75
CA PHE A 301 -16.06 3.55 14.73
C PHE A 301 -17.17 4.49 15.20
N LEU A 302 -17.15 4.78 16.50
CA LEU A 302 -18.08 5.64 17.22
C LEU A 302 -17.33 6.84 17.76
N LEU A 303 -17.84 8.04 17.50
CA LEU A 303 -17.30 9.30 17.98
C LEU A 303 -18.37 10.06 18.78
N ASP A 304 -18.26 10.02 20.11
CA ASP A 304 -19.01 10.89 21.02
C ASP A 304 -18.06 12.03 21.42
N PRO A 305 -18.22 13.25 20.84
CA PRO A 305 -17.23 14.34 20.94
C PRO A 305 -16.86 14.74 22.37
N PHE A 306 -17.75 14.50 23.34
CA PHE A 306 -17.58 14.96 24.72
C PHE A 306 -17.45 13.81 25.72
N ARG A 307 -17.60 12.55 25.31
CA ARG A 307 -17.55 11.40 26.24
C ARG A 307 -16.49 10.36 25.88
N SER A 308 -16.56 9.80 24.67
CA SER A 308 -15.71 8.65 24.33
C SER A 308 -15.59 8.39 22.83
N PHE A 309 -14.52 7.68 22.47
CA PHE A 309 -14.26 7.22 21.13
C PHE A 309 -14.05 5.71 21.18
N SER A 310 -14.76 4.95 20.35
CA SER A 310 -14.68 3.48 20.41
C SER A 310 -14.71 2.84 19.04
N PHE A 311 -13.86 1.83 18.86
CA PHE A 311 -13.92 0.95 17.69
C PHE A 311 -14.94 -0.15 17.95
N ILE A 312 -15.76 -0.43 16.95
CA ILE A 312 -16.69 -1.55 17.01
C ILE A 312 -15.97 -2.80 16.55
N THR A 313 -15.79 -3.75 17.48
CA THR A 313 -15.24 -5.08 17.16
C THR A 313 -16.15 -6.16 17.72
N ASN A 314 -16.35 -7.24 16.95
CA ASN A 314 -17.26 -8.32 17.37
C ASN A 314 -16.75 -9.01 18.65
N LYS A 315 -15.43 -9.13 18.82
CA LYS A 315 -14.84 -9.79 20.01
C LYS A 315 -15.09 -9.02 21.32
N GLY A 316 -15.17 -7.69 21.28
CA GLY A 316 -15.36 -6.86 22.47
C GLY A 316 -16.83 -6.56 22.77
N ASN A 317 -17.65 -6.45 21.72
CA ASN A 317 -18.98 -5.83 21.83
C ASN A 317 -20.14 -6.78 21.57
N TYR A 318 -19.87 -8.07 21.30
CA TYR A 318 -20.92 -9.03 21.00
C TYR A 318 -20.54 -10.46 21.42
N GLY A 319 -21.33 -11.02 22.33
CA GLY A 319 -21.36 -12.45 22.61
C GLY A 319 -22.51 -13.08 21.82
N ILE A 320 -22.21 -14.17 21.09
CA ILE A 320 -23.26 -15.00 20.51
C ILE A 320 -23.95 -15.72 21.67
N ASP A 321 -25.28 -15.70 21.67
CA ASP A 321 -26.11 -16.49 22.56
C ASP A 321 -26.41 -17.83 21.87
N PRO A 322 -25.64 -18.90 22.15
CA PRO A 322 -25.73 -20.15 21.40
C PRO A 322 -27.07 -20.86 21.59
N ASP A 323 -27.71 -20.68 22.75
CA ASP A 323 -28.98 -21.35 23.10
C ASP A 323 -30.13 -20.90 22.20
N ARG A 324 -29.98 -19.74 21.56
CA ARG A 324 -30.93 -19.22 20.60
C ARG A 324 -30.84 -19.89 19.23
N PHE A 325 -29.70 -20.51 18.89
CA PHE A 325 -29.49 -21.08 17.56
C PHE A 325 -29.75 -22.57 17.55
N VAL A 326 -30.74 -22.99 16.76
CA VAL A 326 -30.92 -24.40 16.40
C VAL A 326 -29.87 -24.83 15.38
N HIS A 327 -29.54 -23.94 14.46
CA HIS A 327 -28.53 -24.16 13.45
C HIS A 327 -27.81 -22.85 13.14
N MET A 328 -26.47 -22.92 13.17
CA MET A 328 -25.60 -21.83 12.72
C MET A 328 -24.98 -22.21 11.38
N SER A 329 -25.24 -21.39 10.37
CA SER A 329 -24.57 -21.53 9.08
C SER A 329 -23.08 -21.15 9.21
N ASN A 330 -22.23 -21.90 8.50
CA ASN A 330 -20.78 -21.77 8.50
C ASN A 330 -20.26 -20.54 7.75
#